data_AF-A0A259CXH7-F1
#
_entry.id   AF-A0A259CXH7-F1
#
_cell.length_a   1.000
_cell.length_b   1.000
_cell.length_c   1.000
_cell.angle_alpha   90.00
_cell.angle_beta   90.00
_cell.angle_gamma   90.00
#
_symmetry.space_group_name_H-M   'P 1'
#
loop_
_entity.id
_entity.type
_entity.pdbx_description
1 polymer ?
#
loop_
_entity_poly.entity_id
_entity_poly.type
_entity_poly.pdbx_seq_one_letter_code
_entity_poly.pdbx_strand_id
1 'polypeptide(L)' 'MKHPVDAHVGKRIRHRRWMVGMTQQQLADKVGIKFQQIQKY' A
#
# COMPACT_ATOMS: atom_id res chain seq x y z
N MET A 1 -2.20 7.60 16.85
CA MET A 1 -1.81 6.17 16.72
C MET A 1 -2.29 5.67 15.37
N LYS A 2 -1.42 5.08 14.53
CA LYS A 2 -1.90 4.31 13.36
C LYS A 2 -2.79 3.18 13.88
N HIS A 3 -3.94 2.97 13.27
CA HIS A 3 -4.83 1.89 13.70
C HIS A 3 -4.07 0.56 13.53
N PRO A 4 -4.14 -0.39 14.47
CA PRO A 4 -3.42 -1.67 14.36
C PRO A 4 -3.66 -2.40 13.02
N VAL A 5 -4.86 -2.23 12.45
CA VAL A 5 -5.22 -2.74 11.13
C VAL A 5 -4.42 -2.07 10.01
N ASP A 6 -4.21 -0.75 10.06
CA ASP A 6 -3.45 -0.04 9.01
C ASP A 6 -2.00 -0.53 8.97
N ALA A 7 -1.39 -0.79 10.13
CA ALA A 7 -0.04 -1.32 10.22
C ALA A 7 0.04 -2.76 9.65
N HIS A 8 -0.94 -3.60 9.98
CA HIS A 8 -1.03 -4.97 9.45
C HIS A 8 -1.20 -4.97 7.92
N VAL A 9 -2.16 -4.17 7.42
CA VAL A 9 -2.46 -4.04 5.99
C VAL A 9 -1.28 -3.45 5.23
N GLY A 10 -0.65 -2.38 5.73
CA GLY A 10 0.53 -1.76 5.13
C GLY A 10 1.71 -2.72 4.99
N LYS A 11 1.95 -3.58 6.00
CA LYS A 11 2.98 -4.65 5.93
C LYS A 11 2.68 -5.64 4.80
N ARG A 12 1.43 -6.09 4.67
CA ARG A 12 1.04 -7.03 3.60
C ARG A 12 1.11 -6.41 2.21
N ILE A 13 0.65 -5.17 2.06
CA ILE A 13 0.71 -4.42 0.80
C ILE A 13 2.17 -4.26 0.36
N ARG A 14 3.07 -3.85 1.27
CA ARG A 14 4.50 -3.71 0.96
C ARG A 14 5.12 -5.04 0.52
N HIS A 15 4.88 -6.10 1.28
CA HIS A 15 5.42 -7.42 0.96
C HIS A 15 4.96 -7.90 -0.43
N ARG A 16 3.66 -7.77 -0.74
CA ARG A 16 3.14 -8.14 -2.06
C ARG A 16 3.77 -7.31 -3.17
N ARG A 17 3.89 -5.99 -2.99
CA ARG A 17 4.50 -5.10 -3.98
C ARG A 17 5.94 -5.49 -4.31
N TRP A 18 6.73 -5.83 -3.29
CA TRP A 18 8.12 -6.28 -3.52
C TRP A 18 8.20 -7.60 -4.27
N MET A 19 7.35 -8.58 -3.93
CA MET A 19 7.33 -9.86 -4.63
C MET A 19 6.98 -9.74 -6.12
N VAL A 20 6.23 -8.71 -6.51
CA VAL A 20 5.81 -8.50 -7.91
C VAL A 20 6.50 -7.31 -8.59
N GLY A 21 7.53 -6.71 -7.96
CA GLY A 21 8.28 -5.59 -8.53
C GLY A 21 7.44 -4.33 -8.78
N MET A 22 6.47 -4.02 -7.92
CA MET A 22 5.49 -2.94 -8.12
C MET A 22 5.76 -1.72 -7.22
N THR A 23 5.72 -0.52 -7.82
CA THR A 23 5.84 0.75 -7.09
C THR A 23 4.54 1.12 -6.38
N GLN A 24 4.59 2.08 -5.45
CA GLN A 24 3.37 2.59 -4.79
C GLN A 24 2.44 3.32 -5.77
N GLN A 25 3.01 4.02 -6.75
CA GLN A 25 2.23 4.71 -7.79
C GLN A 25 1.44 3.71 -8.64
N GLN A 26 2.12 2.66 -9.14
CA GLN A 26 1.47 1.60 -9.91
C GLN A 26 0.35 0.90 -9.13
N LEU A 27 0.53 0.69 -7.82
CA LEU A 27 -0.53 0.13 -6.98
C LEU A 27 -1.72 1.09 -6.87
N ALA A 28 -1.47 2.38 -6.64
CA ALA A 28 -2.51 3.41 -6.53
C ALA A 28 -3.36 3.48 -7.80
N ASP A 29 -2.70 3.50 -8.97
CA ASP A 29 -3.36 3.53 -10.28
C ASP A 29 -4.20 2.27 -10.50
N LYS A 30 -3.67 1.09 -10.13
CA LYS A 30 -4.34 -0.20 -10.33
C LYS A 30 -5.57 -0.42 -9.44
N VAL A 31 -5.59 0.18 -8.25
CA VAL A 31 -6.73 0.08 -7.31
C VAL A 31 -7.65 1.31 -7.33
N GLY A 32 -7.36 2.29 -8.20
CA GLY A 32 -8.20 3.47 -8.40
C GLY A 32 -8.24 4.43 -7.21
N ILE A 33 -7.16 4.50 -6.42
CA ILE A 33 -7.07 5.42 -5.27
C ILE A 33 -5.93 6.41 -5.44
N LYS A 34 -6.01 7.55 -4.74
CA LYS A 34 -4.94 8.55 -4.79
C LYS A 34 -3.67 8.00 -4.16
N PHE A 35 -2.51 8.36 -4.71
CA PHE A 35 -1.19 7.98 -4.20
C PHE A 35 -1.03 8.27 -2.69
N GLN A 36 -1.52 9.41 -2.21
CA GLN A 36 -1.48 9.77 -0.79
C GLN A 36 -2.25 8.80 0.12
N GLN A 37 -3.27 8.09 -0.38
CA GLN A 37 -3.99 7.08 0.40
C GLN A 37 -3.16 5.81 0.58
N ILE A 38 -2.35 5.43 -0.41
CA ILE A 38 -1.39 4.32 -0.27
C ILE A 38 -0.29 4.65 0.75
N GLN A 39 0.13 5.91 0.88
CA GLN A 39 1.14 6.31 1.86
C GLN A 39 0.68 6.18 3.32
N LYS A 40 -0.63 6.18 3.58
CA LYS A 40 -1.18 6.07 4.94
C LYS A 40 -1.03 4.64 5.50
N TYR A 41 -1.04 3.64 4.63
CA TYR A 41 -0.83 2.22 4.96
C TYR A 41 0.66 1.89 5.01
#